data_AF-A0A3D3I986-F1
#
_entry.id   AF-A0A3D3I986-F1
#
_cell.length_a   1.000
_cell.length_b   1.000
_cell.length_c   1.000
_cell.angle_alpha   90.00
_cell.angle_beta   90.00
_cell.angle_gamma   90.00
#
_symmetry.space_group_name_H-M   'P 1'
#
loop_
_entity.id
_entity.type
_entity.pdbx_description
1 polymer ?
#
loop_
_entity_poly.entity_id
_entity_poly.type
_entity_poly.pdbx_seq_one_letter_code
_entity_poly.pdbx_strand_id
1 'polypeptide(L)'
;MKYELFKRLNSGGSKLTPQEIRNAIYRGIDVRLSESLLRVSQSDLFKKLIQLSKTKYRELYDQELILRFYAFLVEPEKINENTENYLNTFMENTVKDTNYDYTGNEALLNNVLSLIDQLGDDKIFRNEKNFFVPAYFEGITIGLATNLDRFNDNPILLKQKIVDLKSDSEYKKYSGSASNSTSRIRNRLKRARIIFES
;
A
#
# COMPACT_ATOMS: atom_id res chain seq x y z
N MET A 1 -0.44 -8.79 21.49
CA MET A 1 -0.26 -10.13 22.10
C MET A 1 -0.78 -11.28 21.23
N LYS A 2 -1.96 -11.19 20.61
CA LYS A 2 -2.53 -12.27 19.77
C LYS A 2 -1.68 -12.63 18.54
N TYR A 3 -1.10 -11.63 17.86
CA TYR A 3 -0.22 -11.84 16.70
C TYR A 3 1.02 -12.68 17.00
N GLU A 4 1.79 -12.29 18.02
CA GLU A 4 2.99 -13.02 18.42
C GLU A 4 2.69 -14.46 18.87
N LEU A 5 1.55 -14.70 19.53
CA LEU A 5 1.12 -16.05 19.90
C LEU A 5 0.83 -16.91 18.65
N PHE A 6 0.08 -16.38 17.69
CA PHE A 6 -0.22 -17.10 16.45
C PHE A 6 1.05 -17.35 15.62
N LYS A 7 1.96 -16.38 15.55
CA LYS A 7 3.25 -16.50 14.86
C LYS A 7 4.11 -17.62 15.44
N ARG A 8 4.08 -17.83 16.76
CA ARG A 8 4.78 -18.96 17.43
C ARG A 8 4.13 -20.31 17.11
N LEU A 9 2.80 -20.37 17.09
CA LEU A 9 2.06 -21.58 16.70
C LEU A 9 2.28 -21.95 15.23
N ASN A 10 2.47 -20.97 14.35
CA ASN A 10 2.76 -21.11 12.92
C ASN A 10 4.23 -21.52 12.61
N SER A 11 4.82 -22.34 13.48
CA SER A 11 6.16 -22.90 13.27
C SER A 11 6.17 -24.32 12.70
N GLY A 12 5.01 -25.00 12.68
CA GLY A 12 4.82 -26.30 12.02
C GLY A 12 4.21 -26.15 10.62
N GLY A 13 4.84 -26.73 9.60
CA GLY A 13 4.39 -26.67 8.20
C GLY A 13 4.96 -25.49 7.39
N SER A 14 4.32 -25.14 6.28
CA SER A 14 4.69 -23.96 5.48
C SER A 14 4.38 -22.68 6.25
N LYS A 15 5.40 -21.86 6.52
CA LYS A 15 5.24 -20.60 7.26
C LYS A 15 4.30 -19.65 6.51
N LEU A 16 3.17 -19.32 7.12
CA LEU A 16 2.32 -18.23 6.63
C LEU A 16 3.08 -16.90 6.65
N THR A 17 2.80 -16.06 5.67
CA THR A 17 3.29 -14.67 5.61
C THR A 17 2.64 -13.79 6.69
N PRO A 18 3.22 -12.63 7.01
CA PRO A 18 2.63 -11.68 7.94
C PRO A 18 1.18 -11.29 7.61
N GLN A 19 0.85 -11.09 6.33
CA GLN A 19 -0.52 -10.74 5.92
C GLN A 19 -1.48 -11.93 6.11
N GLU A 20 -1.06 -13.17 5.81
CA GLU A 20 -1.87 -14.36 6.06
C GLU A 20 -2.17 -14.52 7.56
N ILE A 21 -1.17 -14.30 8.43
CA ILE A 21 -1.36 -14.32 9.90
C ILE A 21 -2.33 -13.22 10.32
N ARG A 22 -2.14 -11.98 9.83
CA ARG A 22 -3.04 -10.85 10.15
C ARG A 22 -4.48 -11.16 9.72
N ASN A 23 -4.67 -11.68 8.50
CA ASN A 23 -5.99 -12.03 8.00
C ASN A 23 -6.65 -13.13 8.86
N ALA A 24 -5.91 -14.16 9.25
CA ALA A 24 -6.43 -15.24 10.11
C ALA A 24 -6.87 -14.73 11.50
N ILE A 25 -6.10 -13.83 12.11
CA ILE A 25 -6.40 -13.30 13.45
C ILE A 25 -7.55 -12.31 13.42
N TYR A 26 -7.45 -11.30 12.57
CA TYR A 26 -8.34 -10.15 12.64
C TYR A 26 -9.71 -10.42 12.02
N ARG A 27 -9.80 -11.32 11.03
CA ARG A 27 -11.09 -11.79 10.52
C ARG A 27 -11.96 -12.46 11.59
N GLY A 28 -11.35 -13.10 12.58
CA GLY A 28 -12.07 -13.68 13.72
C GLY A 28 -12.49 -12.64 14.79
N ILE A 29 -12.04 -11.39 14.67
CA ILE A 29 -12.41 -10.28 15.56
C ILE A 29 -13.45 -9.40 14.89
N ASP A 30 -13.16 -8.94 13.67
CA ASP A 30 -14.05 -8.15 12.84
C ASP A 30 -13.71 -8.37 11.36
N VAL A 31 -14.71 -8.76 10.57
CA VAL A 31 -14.52 -9.09 9.15
C VAL A 31 -14.41 -7.85 8.26
N ARG A 32 -14.90 -6.68 8.69
CA ARG A 32 -15.10 -5.49 7.83
C ARG A 32 -13.82 -5.05 7.13
N LEU A 33 -12.70 -4.98 7.86
CA LEU A 33 -11.41 -4.63 7.26
C LEU A 33 -10.96 -5.70 6.27
N SER A 34 -11.00 -6.99 6.63
CA SER A 34 -10.58 -8.07 5.73
C SER A 34 -11.42 -8.15 4.45
N GLU A 35 -12.73 -7.89 4.56
CA GLU A 35 -13.63 -7.83 3.40
C GLU A 35 -13.38 -6.60 2.54
N SER A 36 -13.07 -5.45 3.14
CA SER A 36 -12.66 -4.24 2.43
C SER A 36 -11.40 -4.49 1.59
N LEU A 37 -10.36 -5.08 2.20
CA LEU A 37 -9.14 -5.45 1.51
C LEU A 37 -9.43 -6.44 0.37
N LEU A 38 -10.26 -7.46 0.63
CA LEU A 38 -10.64 -8.45 -0.37
C LEU A 38 -11.40 -7.83 -1.55
N ARG A 39 -12.39 -6.96 -1.30
CA ARG A 39 -13.18 -6.32 -2.36
C ARG A 39 -12.28 -5.55 -3.33
N VAL A 40 -11.39 -4.71 -2.81
CA VAL A 40 -10.45 -3.96 -3.65
C VAL A 40 -9.46 -4.90 -4.33
N SER A 41 -8.98 -5.95 -3.65
CA SER A 41 -8.02 -6.89 -4.24
C SER A 41 -8.62 -7.72 -5.38
N GLN A 42 -9.94 -7.91 -5.39
CA GLN A 42 -10.64 -8.60 -6.47
C GLN A 42 -10.89 -7.73 -7.71
N SER A 43 -10.73 -6.41 -7.63
CA SER A 43 -10.90 -5.49 -8.76
C SER A 43 -9.97 -5.83 -9.93
N ASP A 44 -10.54 -5.94 -11.13
CA ASP A 44 -9.77 -6.19 -12.36
C ASP A 44 -8.77 -5.06 -12.63
N LEU A 45 -9.17 -3.82 -12.34
CA LEU A 45 -8.30 -2.66 -12.46
C LEU A 45 -7.08 -2.78 -11.52
N PHE A 46 -7.31 -3.13 -10.25
CA PHE A 46 -6.21 -3.30 -9.31
C PHE A 46 -5.25 -4.42 -9.74
N LYS A 47 -5.80 -5.58 -10.12
CA LYS A 47 -5.04 -6.73 -10.64
C LYS A 47 -4.24 -6.38 -11.89
N LYS A 48 -4.83 -5.60 -12.81
CA LYS A 48 -4.21 -5.11 -14.04
C LYS A 48 -3.00 -4.22 -13.73
N LEU A 49 -3.11 -3.32 -12.75
CA LEU A 49 -2.00 -2.40 -12.44
C LEU A 49 -0.86 -3.08 -11.68
N ILE A 50 -1.15 -4.00 -10.75
CA ILE A 50 -0.10 -4.63 -9.93
C ILE A 50 0.55 -5.85 -10.61
N GLN A 51 -0.23 -6.63 -11.40
CA GLN A 51 0.22 -7.82 -12.13
C GLN A 51 1.17 -8.71 -11.31
N LEU A 52 0.77 -9.08 -10.09
CA LEU A 52 1.60 -9.89 -9.20
C LEU A 52 1.75 -11.33 -9.70
N SER A 53 2.77 -12.05 -9.19
CA SER A 53 2.92 -13.48 -9.47
C SER A 53 1.86 -14.30 -8.73
N LYS A 54 1.58 -15.52 -9.21
CA LYS A 54 0.67 -16.46 -8.52
C LYS A 54 1.06 -16.71 -7.06
N THR A 55 2.36 -16.77 -6.77
CA THR A 55 2.86 -16.90 -5.40
C THR A 55 2.49 -15.69 -4.55
N LYS A 56 2.68 -14.47 -5.06
CA LYS A 56 2.35 -13.24 -4.33
C LYS A 56 0.85 -13.12 -4.04
N TYR A 57 -0.01 -13.55 -4.96
CA TYR A 57 -1.46 -13.63 -4.71
C TYR A 57 -1.81 -14.66 -3.62
N ARG A 58 -1.17 -15.84 -3.60
CA ARG A 58 -1.38 -16.82 -2.52
C ARG A 58 -0.94 -16.29 -1.16
N GLU A 59 0.15 -15.53 -1.13
CA GLU A 59 0.69 -14.86 0.06
C GLU A 59 -0.15 -13.63 0.50
N LEU A 60 -1.30 -13.37 -0.14
CA LEU A 60 -2.17 -12.20 0.09
C LEU A 60 -1.44 -10.85 -0.07
N TYR A 61 -0.38 -10.80 -0.88
CA TYR A 61 0.43 -9.60 -1.01
C TYR A 61 -0.35 -8.42 -1.64
N ASP A 62 -1.31 -8.72 -2.51
CA ASP A 62 -2.29 -7.78 -3.04
C ASP A 62 -3.09 -7.08 -1.93
N GLN A 63 -3.57 -7.84 -0.94
CA GLN A 63 -4.26 -7.29 0.22
C GLN A 63 -3.31 -6.49 1.13
N GLU A 64 -2.05 -6.90 1.26
CA GLU A 64 -1.06 -6.11 1.99
C GLU A 64 -0.77 -4.76 1.33
N LEU A 65 -0.76 -4.68 0.00
CA LEU A 65 -0.60 -3.40 -0.71
C LEU A 65 -1.74 -2.43 -0.39
N ILE A 66 -2.99 -2.92 -0.37
CA ILE A 66 -4.16 -2.11 -0.01
C ILE A 66 -4.08 -1.69 1.46
N LEU A 67 -3.71 -2.60 2.35
CA LEU A 67 -3.53 -2.29 3.77
C LEU A 67 -2.43 -1.24 3.98
N ARG A 68 -1.33 -1.32 3.24
CA ARG A 68 -0.26 -0.32 3.25
C ARG A 68 -0.79 1.02 2.78
N PHE A 69 -1.59 1.08 1.72
CA PHE A 69 -2.21 2.32 1.28
C PHE A 69 -3.06 2.94 2.40
N TYR A 70 -3.99 2.17 3.00
CA TYR A 70 -4.83 2.65 4.12
C TYR A 70 -4.00 3.12 5.32
N ALA A 71 -2.97 2.37 5.69
CA ALA A 71 -2.14 2.66 6.85
C ALA A 71 -1.16 3.84 6.61
N PHE A 72 -0.74 4.07 5.38
CA PHE A 72 0.22 5.12 5.01
C PHE A 72 -0.42 6.41 4.50
N LEU A 73 -1.73 6.40 4.23
CA LEU A 73 -2.49 7.60 3.89
C LEU A 73 -2.49 8.62 5.04
N VAL A 74 -2.41 8.13 6.29
CA VAL A 74 -2.27 8.93 7.51
C VAL A 74 -0.90 9.63 7.56
N GLU A 75 -0.66 10.49 8.55
CA GLU A 75 0.62 11.17 8.79
C GLU A 75 1.82 10.20 8.84
N PRO A 76 2.78 10.27 7.89
CA PRO A 76 3.95 9.39 7.83
C PRO A 76 4.83 9.48 9.09
N GLU A 77 4.76 10.60 9.80
CA GLU A 77 5.46 10.84 11.06
C GLU A 77 5.05 9.84 12.15
N LYS A 78 3.83 9.27 12.07
CA LYS A 78 3.32 8.24 13.01
C LYS A 78 3.88 6.84 12.74
N ILE A 79 4.54 6.61 11.60
CA ILE A 79 5.22 5.34 11.32
C ILE A 79 6.46 5.27 12.20
N ASN A 80 6.36 4.68 13.40
CA ASN A 80 7.41 4.69 14.43
C ASN A 80 8.08 3.33 14.67
N GLU A 81 7.59 2.29 14.02
CA GLU A 81 8.05 0.91 14.15
C GLU A 81 8.28 0.26 12.78
N ASN A 82 8.78 -0.98 12.76
CA ASN A 82 8.96 -1.69 11.50
C ASN A 82 7.60 -1.92 10.82
N THR A 83 7.61 -2.08 9.49
CA THR A 83 6.38 -2.17 8.69
C THR A 83 5.42 -3.27 9.16
N GLU A 84 5.94 -4.44 9.54
CA GLU A 84 5.10 -5.56 9.99
C GLU A 84 4.31 -5.16 11.24
N ASN A 85 5.00 -4.64 12.26
CA ASN A 85 4.33 -4.22 13.48
C ASN A 85 3.40 -3.03 13.26
N TYR A 86 3.79 -2.06 12.44
CA TYR A 86 2.95 -0.92 12.11
C TYR A 86 1.62 -1.37 11.49
N LEU A 87 1.66 -2.30 10.54
CA LEU A 87 0.45 -2.87 9.93
C LEU A 87 -0.35 -3.73 10.93
N ASN A 88 0.31 -4.44 11.85
CA ASN A 88 -0.37 -5.16 12.94
C ASN A 88 -1.15 -4.21 13.85
N THR A 89 -0.51 -3.12 14.28
CA THR A 89 -1.09 -2.07 15.12
C THR A 89 -2.24 -1.37 14.40
N PHE A 90 -2.04 -1.02 13.12
CA PHE A 90 -3.10 -0.43 12.29
C PHE A 90 -4.32 -1.35 12.21
N MET A 91 -4.15 -2.63 11.89
CA MET A 91 -5.27 -3.56 11.85
C MET A 91 -5.95 -3.70 13.22
N GLU A 92 -5.19 -3.82 14.30
CA GLU A 92 -5.75 -3.95 15.66
C GLU A 92 -6.59 -2.73 16.06
N ASN A 93 -6.14 -1.53 15.70
CA ASN A 93 -6.88 -0.30 15.99
C ASN A 93 -8.11 -0.18 15.10
N THR A 94 -7.96 -0.44 13.80
CA THR A 94 -9.06 -0.32 12.82
C THR A 94 -10.19 -1.31 13.09
N VAL A 95 -9.92 -2.54 13.53
CA VAL A 95 -11.01 -3.48 13.88
C VAL A 95 -11.75 -3.11 15.17
N LYS A 96 -11.16 -2.24 16.01
CA LYS A 96 -11.81 -1.72 17.23
C LYS A 96 -12.51 -0.39 16.98
N ASP A 97 -12.17 0.31 15.91
CA ASP A 97 -12.76 1.59 15.54
C ASP A 97 -14.06 1.39 14.77
N THR A 98 -15.20 1.65 15.43
CA THR A 98 -16.52 1.56 14.80
C THR A 98 -16.77 2.62 13.74
N ASN A 99 -15.98 3.70 13.75
CA ASN A 99 -16.14 4.86 12.87
C ASN A 99 -15.16 4.85 11.69
N TYR A 100 -14.34 3.81 11.55
CA TYR A 100 -13.43 3.72 10.42
C TYR A 100 -14.21 3.69 9.09
N ASP A 101 -13.91 4.64 8.22
CA ASP A 101 -14.62 4.82 6.95
C ASP A 101 -14.09 3.87 5.86
N TYR A 102 -14.55 2.62 5.89
CA TYR A 102 -14.18 1.63 4.86
C TYR A 102 -14.60 2.07 3.46
N THR A 103 -15.82 2.61 3.31
CA THR A 103 -16.38 2.98 2.00
C THR A 103 -15.61 4.14 1.39
N GLY A 104 -15.29 5.18 2.16
CA GLY A 104 -14.50 6.32 1.69
C GLY A 104 -13.07 5.92 1.32
N ASN A 105 -12.41 5.06 2.11
CA ASN A 105 -11.07 4.56 1.79
C ASN A 105 -11.05 3.69 0.52
N GLU A 106 -12.06 2.83 0.34
CA GLU A 106 -12.24 2.04 -0.89
C GLU A 106 -12.46 2.95 -2.10
N ALA A 107 -13.36 3.93 -1.98
CA ALA A 107 -13.66 4.89 -3.05
C ALA A 107 -12.43 5.73 -3.43
N LEU A 108 -11.67 6.20 -2.43
CA LEU A 108 -10.45 6.97 -2.65
C LEU A 108 -9.40 6.15 -3.41
N LEU A 109 -9.11 4.92 -2.96
CA LEU A 109 -8.14 4.08 -3.65
C LEU A 109 -8.59 3.75 -5.07
N ASN A 110 -9.88 3.43 -5.27
CA ASN A 110 -10.41 3.17 -6.61
C ASN A 110 -10.25 4.40 -7.53
N ASN A 111 -10.53 5.62 -7.04
CA ASN A 111 -10.33 6.83 -7.83
C ASN A 111 -8.86 7.04 -8.20
N VAL A 112 -7.95 6.87 -7.23
CA VAL A 112 -6.49 6.92 -7.45
C VAL A 112 -6.06 5.93 -8.54
N LEU A 113 -6.54 4.68 -8.46
CA LEU A 113 -6.22 3.65 -9.46
C LEU A 113 -6.81 3.98 -10.84
N SER A 114 -8.01 4.54 -10.90
CA SER A 114 -8.64 4.95 -12.17
C SER A 114 -7.85 6.07 -12.86
N LEU A 115 -7.41 7.09 -12.12
CA LEU A 115 -6.57 8.16 -12.69
C LEU A 115 -5.23 7.63 -13.19
N ILE A 116 -4.64 6.66 -12.49
CA ILE A 116 -3.40 6.00 -12.94
C ILE A 116 -3.64 5.20 -14.22
N ASP A 117 -4.77 4.48 -14.32
CA ASP A 117 -5.11 3.66 -15.49
C ASP A 117 -5.29 4.48 -16.77
N GLN A 118 -5.86 5.69 -16.64
CA GLN A 118 -6.04 6.62 -17.76
C GLN A 118 -4.72 7.00 -18.45
N LEU A 119 -3.57 6.82 -17.77
CA LEU A 119 -2.25 7.07 -18.37
C LEU A 119 -1.85 5.99 -19.40
N GLY A 120 -2.51 4.83 -19.39
CA GLY A 120 -2.24 3.71 -20.30
C GLY A 120 -0.90 3.02 -20.08
N ASP A 121 -0.29 3.16 -18.89
CA ASP A 121 0.98 2.51 -18.53
C ASP A 121 0.78 1.35 -17.53
N ASP A 122 0.62 0.15 -18.07
CA ASP A 122 0.48 -1.08 -17.26
C ASP A 122 1.76 -1.47 -16.50
N LYS A 123 2.87 -0.74 -16.69
CA LYS A 123 4.16 -0.95 -15.99
C LYS A 123 4.48 0.17 -15.01
N ILE A 124 3.50 1.02 -14.67
CA ILE A 124 3.69 2.18 -13.81
C ILE A 124 4.32 1.85 -12.45
N PHE A 125 4.07 0.66 -11.88
CA PHE A 125 4.66 0.23 -10.61
C PHE A 125 5.89 -0.67 -10.76
N ARG A 126 6.48 -0.77 -11.95
CA ARG A 126 7.61 -1.66 -12.22
C ARG A 126 8.91 -0.90 -12.46
N ASN A 127 10.03 -1.56 -12.19
CA ASN A 127 11.36 -1.09 -12.61
C ASN A 127 11.68 -1.54 -14.05
N GLU A 128 12.84 -1.13 -14.55
CA GLU A 128 13.34 -1.47 -15.88
C GLU A 128 13.51 -2.98 -16.12
N LYS A 129 13.73 -3.76 -15.06
CA LYS A 129 13.79 -5.23 -15.09
C LYS A 129 12.40 -5.89 -15.00
N ASN A 130 11.34 -5.09 -15.13
CA ASN A 130 9.94 -5.52 -15.06
C ASN A 130 9.52 -6.13 -13.71
N PHE A 131 10.25 -5.88 -12.62
CA PHE A 131 9.84 -6.29 -11.28
C PHE A 131 8.91 -5.24 -10.66
N PHE A 132 7.85 -5.70 -9.99
CA PHE A 132 6.99 -4.84 -9.18
C PHE A 132 7.80 -4.20 -8.04
N VAL A 133 7.66 -2.88 -7.89
CA VAL A 133 8.38 -2.09 -6.88
C VAL A 133 7.36 -1.55 -5.88
N PRO A 134 7.32 -2.09 -4.64
CA PRO A 134 6.36 -1.66 -3.62
C PRO A 134 6.48 -0.18 -3.29
N ALA A 135 7.70 0.36 -3.31
CA ALA A 135 7.93 1.78 -3.13
C ALA A 135 7.25 2.60 -4.24
N TYR A 136 7.25 2.19 -5.51
CA TYR A 136 6.52 2.94 -6.54
C TYR A 136 5.03 2.91 -6.31
N PHE A 137 4.46 1.75 -5.94
CA PHE A 137 3.06 1.67 -5.56
C PHE A 137 2.71 2.65 -4.45
N GLU A 138 3.43 2.59 -3.34
CA GLU A 138 3.16 3.44 -2.18
C GLU A 138 3.38 4.93 -2.49
N GLY A 139 4.51 5.30 -3.09
CA GLY A 139 4.79 6.72 -3.36
C GLY A 139 3.82 7.36 -4.34
N ILE A 140 3.48 6.66 -5.42
CA ILE A 140 2.56 7.18 -6.44
C ILE A 140 1.14 7.25 -5.88
N THR A 141 0.64 6.17 -5.26
CA THR A 141 -0.74 6.14 -4.75
C THR A 141 -0.93 7.13 -3.60
N ILE A 142 0.03 7.23 -2.67
CA ILE A 142 -0.05 8.19 -1.55
C ILE A 142 0.12 9.63 -2.03
N GLY A 143 1.10 9.90 -2.91
CA GLY A 143 1.30 11.25 -3.45
C GLY A 143 0.09 11.77 -4.22
N LEU A 144 -0.55 10.89 -5.01
CA LEU A 144 -1.78 11.21 -5.73
C LEU A 144 -2.97 11.37 -4.77
N ALA A 145 -3.18 10.43 -3.84
CA ALA A 145 -4.31 10.47 -2.92
C ALA A 145 -4.34 11.75 -2.06
N THR A 146 -3.18 12.28 -1.64
CA THR A 146 -3.10 13.51 -0.85
C THR A 146 -3.29 14.79 -1.66
N ASN A 147 -3.36 14.70 -2.99
CA ASN A 147 -3.42 15.83 -3.91
C ASN A 147 -4.46 15.61 -5.02
N LEU A 148 -5.49 14.80 -4.75
CA LEU A 148 -6.37 14.20 -5.75
C LEU A 148 -7.03 15.23 -6.68
N ASP A 149 -7.56 16.32 -6.10
CA ASP A 149 -8.28 17.38 -6.83
C ASP A 149 -7.42 18.03 -7.93
N ARG A 150 -6.09 18.05 -7.75
CA ARG A 150 -5.16 18.62 -8.72
C ARG A 150 -5.04 17.79 -10.00
N PHE A 151 -5.38 16.50 -9.93
CA PHE A 151 -5.11 15.53 -10.99
C PHE A 151 -6.36 14.97 -11.67
N ASN A 152 -7.56 15.21 -11.13
CA ASN A 152 -8.82 14.66 -11.66
C ASN A 152 -8.99 14.85 -13.18
N ASP A 153 -8.53 15.98 -13.72
CA ASP A 153 -8.61 16.30 -15.16
C ASP A 153 -7.25 16.64 -15.78
N ASN A 154 -6.14 16.22 -15.15
CA ASN A 154 -4.79 16.58 -15.60
C ASN A 154 -3.86 15.36 -15.72
N PRO A 155 -4.13 14.44 -16.67
CA PRO A 155 -3.32 13.24 -16.87
C PRO A 155 -1.88 13.57 -17.29
N ILE A 156 -1.66 14.70 -17.98
CA ILE A 156 -0.32 15.16 -18.37
C ILE A 156 0.50 15.51 -17.13
N LEU A 157 -0.07 16.29 -16.20
CA LEU A 157 0.61 16.63 -14.96
C LEU A 157 0.85 15.40 -14.09
N LEU A 158 -0.14 14.50 -13.98
CA LEU A 158 0.03 13.26 -13.23
C LEU A 158 1.19 12.42 -13.78
N LYS A 159 1.24 12.23 -15.10
CA LYS A 159 2.33 11.51 -15.76
C LYS A 159 3.68 12.17 -15.47
N GLN A 160 3.77 13.50 -15.54
CA GLN A 160 4.98 14.24 -15.20
C GLN A 160 5.41 14.00 -13.75
N LYS A 161 4.49 14.08 -12.78
CA LYS A 161 4.81 13.86 -11.36
C LYS A 161 5.26 12.43 -11.06
N ILE A 162 4.73 11.44 -11.76
CA ILE A 162 5.22 10.07 -11.63
C ILE A 162 6.65 9.94 -12.19
N VAL A 163 6.95 10.59 -13.32
CA VAL A 163 8.32 10.63 -13.86
C VAL A 163 9.27 11.34 -12.91
N ASP A 164 8.85 12.47 -12.34
CA ASP A 164 9.62 13.21 -11.34
C ASP A 164 9.90 12.33 -10.12
N LEU A 165 8.88 11.67 -9.55
CA LEU A 165 9.03 10.75 -8.42
C LEU A 165 9.99 9.59 -8.73
N LYS A 166 9.86 8.98 -9.91
CA LYS A 166 10.72 7.86 -10.32
C LYS A 166 12.15 8.29 -10.61
N SER A 167 12.39 9.56 -10.94
CA SER A 167 13.72 10.09 -11.23
C SER A 167 14.39 10.75 -10.02
N ASP A 168 13.61 11.19 -9.03
CA ASP A 168 14.04 11.92 -7.84
C ASP A 168 15.10 11.17 -7.02
N SER A 169 16.22 11.85 -6.77
CA SER A 169 17.38 11.26 -6.11
C SER A 169 17.12 10.95 -4.63
N GLU A 170 16.38 11.80 -3.92
CA GLU A 170 16.00 11.56 -2.52
C GLU A 170 15.01 10.39 -2.42
N TYR A 171 14.02 10.34 -3.29
CA TYR A 171 13.04 9.25 -3.33
C TYR A 171 13.72 7.90 -3.59
N LYS A 172 14.61 7.85 -4.58
CA LYS A 172 15.45 6.67 -4.86
C LYS A 172 16.34 6.33 -3.66
N LYS A 173 16.95 7.34 -3.04
CA LYS A 173 17.80 7.19 -1.84
C LYS A 173 17.06 6.49 -0.73
N TYR A 174 15.75 6.68 -0.56
CA TYR A 174 14.93 6.00 0.47
C TYR A 174 14.23 4.71 -0.02
N SER A 175 14.16 4.48 -1.33
CA SER A 175 13.49 3.31 -1.94
C SER A 175 14.41 2.13 -2.27
N GLY A 176 15.73 2.30 -2.18
CA GLY A 176 16.74 1.24 -2.41
C GLY A 176 16.91 0.25 -1.24
N SER A 177 18.15 -0.18 -0.96
CA SER A 177 18.45 -1.14 0.12
C SER A 177 17.84 -0.76 1.47
N ALA A 178 17.39 -1.75 2.23
CA ALA A 178 16.70 -1.58 3.52
C ALA A 178 15.46 -0.66 3.48
N SER A 179 14.82 -0.48 2.32
CA SER A 179 13.63 0.37 2.13
C SER A 179 12.43 0.03 3.00
N ASN A 180 12.43 -1.09 3.71
CA ASN A 180 11.40 -1.45 4.68
C ASN A 180 11.66 -0.91 6.10
N SER A 181 12.77 -0.18 6.32
CA SER A 181 13.01 0.47 7.60
C SER A 181 12.10 1.68 7.80
N THR A 182 11.64 1.87 9.03
CA THR A 182 10.73 2.94 9.46
C THR A 182 11.13 4.32 8.93
N SER A 183 12.39 4.71 9.14
CA SER A 183 12.93 5.99 8.68
C SER A 183 12.84 6.15 7.17
N ARG A 184 13.11 5.09 6.40
CA ARG A 184 13.10 5.16 4.93
C ARG A 184 11.69 5.20 4.38
N ILE A 185 10.74 4.48 4.97
CA ILE A 185 9.33 4.57 4.61
C ILE A 185 8.81 5.98 4.85
N ARG A 186 9.02 6.51 6.06
CA ARG A 186 8.61 7.86 6.41
C ARG A 186 9.16 8.90 5.43
N ASN A 187 10.47 8.85 5.17
CA ASN A 187 11.13 9.81 4.30
C ASN A 187 10.71 9.65 2.82
N ARG A 188 10.51 8.41 2.31
CA ARG A 188 10.01 8.24 0.94
C ARG A 188 8.60 8.78 0.78
N LEU A 189 7.71 8.52 1.75
CA LEU A 189 6.32 8.97 1.69
C LEU A 189 6.23 10.49 1.80
N LYS A 190 7.02 11.10 2.70
CA LYS A 190 7.15 12.56 2.81
C LYS A 190 7.64 13.17 1.51
N ARG A 191 8.69 12.60 0.91
CA ARG A 191 9.22 13.08 -0.38
C ARG A 191 8.19 12.92 -1.51
N ALA A 192 7.47 11.81 -1.56
CA ALA A 192 6.41 11.59 -2.54
C ALA A 192 5.31 12.66 -2.46
N ARG A 193 4.86 13.02 -1.25
CA ARG A 193 3.86 14.08 -1.06
C ARG A 193 4.36 15.43 -1.58
N ILE A 194 5.59 15.82 -1.24
CA ILE A 194 6.21 17.07 -1.71
C ILE A 194 6.26 17.13 -3.24
N ILE A 195 6.64 16.03 -3.90
CA ILE A 195 6.73 15.99 -5.37
C ILE A 195 5.35 16.21 -6.01
N PHE A 196 4.30 15.61 -5.46
CA PHE A 196 2.93 15.72 -5.97
C PHE A 196 2.24 17.04 -5.59
N GLU A 197 2.71 17.73 -4.54
CA GLU A 197 2.22 19.04 -4.11
C GLU A 197 2.82 20.19 -4.94
N SER A 198 4.09 20.11 -5.35
CA SER A 198 4.77 21.12 -6.20
C SER A 198 4.16 21.25 -7.58
#